data_AF-A0A3M0IRT1-F1
#
_entry.id   AF-A0A3M0IRT1-F1
#
_cell.length_a   1.000
_cell.length_b   1.000
_cell.length_c   1.000
_cell.angle_alpha   90.00
_cell.angle_beta   90.00
_cell.angle_gamma   90.00
#
_symmetry.space_group_name_H-M   'P 1'
#
loop_
_entity.id
_entity.type
_entity.pdbx_description
1 polymer ?
#
loop_
_entity_poly.entity_id
_entity_poly.type
_entity_poly.pdbx_seq_one_letter_code
_entity_poly.pdbx_strand_id
1 'polypeptide(L)'
;MCGVRSPGGGPGGRVLPGPHPPELGPGLYQHGVYDAGGSYCQRGDVCCHGRDDGCTVPYHDTLCYCDLFCNRTVSDCCPDFWEYCLGIPAPFPKASGCARAGRNFPTGATYRENCNLCTCGPGGQWQCEEHACLMDGELIDAVNRGSYGWRAANYSQFWGMTLEDGIRHRLGTFRPSPTVMNMNEMHMNMDSNEVLPRHFDAAAKWPGMIHEPLDQGNCAGSWAFSTAAVASDRISIHSMGHMTPALSPQNLLSCDTRNQRGCSGGRLDGAWWYLRRRGSRPRVPEQLRCFPAGGEGSAGGPGPAAPRCHPVLRLQEKEIMKELLENGPVQAILEVHEDFFMYKSGIYRHTPVAEGKGPKHQRHGTHSVKITGWGEEQLPDGQTQKYWTAANSWGTAWGEGGHFRIARGVNECEVETFVVGVWGRVSTEDMTHK
;
A
#
# COMPACT_ATOMS: atom_id res chain seq x y z
N MET A 1 -1.39 -58.81 15.56
CA MET A 1 -2.52 -59.61 15.03
C MET A 1 -3.74 -58.70 14.98
N CYS A 2 -3.99 -58.10 13.82
CA CYS A 2 -5.08 -58.45 12.88
C CYS A 2 -6.39 -57.74 13.28
N GLY A 3 -7.06 -56.90 12.48
CA GLY A 3 -6.87 -56.42 11.10
C GLY A 3 -8.00 -55.41 10.78
N VAL A 4 -7.72 -54.30 10.10
CA VAL A 4 -7.88 -54.02 8.65
C VAL A 4 -9.35 -53.96 8.15
N ARG A 5 -9.84 -52.78 7.71
CA ARG A 5 -10.13 -52.44 6.28
C ARG A 5 -10.78 -51.05 6.07
N SER A 6 -10.14 -50.29 5.18
CA SER A 6 -10.50 -49.09 4.39
C SER A 6 -11.63 -49.41 3.35
N PRO A 7 -11.99 -48.59 2.31
CA PRO A 7 -11.35 -47.38 1.74
C PRO A 7 -12.29 -46.26 1.20
N GLY A 8 -11.71 -45.15 0.70
CA GLY A 8 -12.27 -44.42 -0.44
C GLY A 8 -12.11 -42.89 -0.49
N GLY A 9 -11.33 -42.40 -1.48
CA GLY A 9 -11.62 -41.15 -2.20
C GLY A 9 -10.78 -39.89 -1.88
N GLY A 10 -9.74 -39.61 -2.69
CA GLY A 10 -9.25 -38.23 -2.92
C GLY A 10 -9.82 -37.67 -4.24
N PRO A 11 -9.19 -36.66 -4.88
CA PRO A 11 -8.73 -35.36 -4.39
C PRO A 11 -9.52 -34.21 -5.09
N GLY A 12 -9.69 -33.04 -4.46
CA GLY A 12 -10.41 -31.92 -5.09
C GLY A 12 -9.99 -30.56 -4.52
N GLY A 13 -9.40 -29.73 -5.38
CA GLY A 13 -8.78 -28.45 -5.02
C GLY A 13 -9.74 -27.42 -4.44
N ARG A 14 -9.25 -26.69 -3.42
CA ARG A 14 -9.88 -25.46 -2.94
C ARG A 14 -9.49 -24.32 -3.89
N VAL A 15 -10.44 -23.89 -4.70
CA VAL A 15 -10.45 -22.55 -5.29
C VAL A 15 -10.85 -21.59 -4.18
N LEU A 16 -9.96 -20.65 -3.83
CA LEU A 16 -10.26 -19.54 -2.94
C LEU A 16 -10.98 -18.45 -3.74
N PRO A 17 -12.21 -18.02 -3.37
CA PRO A 17 -12.64 -16.69 -3.72
C PRO A 17 -11.94 -15.70 -2.79
N GLY A 18 -11.33 -14.66 -3.37
CA GLY A 18 -10.68 -13.57 -2.63
C GLY A 18 -11.66 -12.78 -1.76
N PRO A 19 -11.15 -11.90 -0.89
CA PRO A 19 -11.97 -11.15 0.03
C PRO A 19 -12.68 -10.03 -0.73
N HIS A 20 -13.95 -10.25 -1.09
CA HIS A 20 -14.88 -9.13 -1.10
C HIS A 20 -15.13 -8.74 0.36
N PRO A 21 -15.09 -7.44 0.72
CA PRO A 21 -15.63 -7.03 2.00
C PRO A 21 -17.06 -7.56 2.08
N PRO A 22 -17.48 -8.18 3.20
CA PRO A 22 -18.89 -8.45 3.39
C PRO A 22 -19.62 -7.12 3.17
N GLU A 23 -20.58 -7.09 2.26
CA GLU A 23 -21.67 -6.14 2.39
C GLU A 23 -22.25 -6.42 3.78
N LEU A 24 -21.83 -5.63 4.76
CA LEU A 24 -22.43 -5.62 6.08
C LEU A 24 -23.80 -5.00 5.87
N GLY A 25 -24.74 -5.82 5.40
CA GLY A 25 -26.14 -5.51 5.52
C GLY A 25 -26.40 -5.20 7.00
N PRO A 26 -27.18 -4.15 7.32
CA PRO A 26 -27.58 -3.93 8.69
C PRO A 26 -28.20 -5.23 9.21
N GLY A 27 -27.82 -5.60 10.44
CA GLY A 27 -28.42 -6.73 11.12
C GLY A 27 -29.95 -6.65 11.03
N LEU A 28 -30.54 -7.76 10.60
CA LEU A 28 -31.96 -8.08 10.66
C LEU A 28 -32.57 -7.47 11.93
N TYR A 29 -33.40 -6.44 11.76
CA TYR A 29 -34.00 -5.73 12.88
C TYR A 29 -34.81 -6.67 13.77
N GLN A 30 -35.00 -6.22 15.02
CA GLN A 30 -35.37 -6.96 16.24
C GLN A 30 -36.54 -7.98 16.15
N HIS A 31 -37.37 -7.97 15.10
CA HIS A 31 -38.46 -8.94 14.88
C HIS A 31 -38.80 -9.24 13.40
N GLY A 32 -37.89 -9.12 12.42
CA GLY A 32 -38.21 -9.59 11.06
C GLY A 32 -37.20 -9.26 9.95
N VAL A 33 -37.27 -10.05 8.88
CA VAL A 33 -36.44 -9.95 7.68
C VAL A 33 -36.99 -8.84 6.77
N TYR A 34 -36.33 -7.68 6.77
CA TYR A 34 -36.67 -6.54 5.91
C TYR A 34 -35.65 -6.34 4.80
N ASP A 35 -35.33 -7.36 4.00
CA ASP A 35 -34.54 -7.08 2.79
C ASP A 35 -34.53 -8.21 1.76
N ALA A 36 -35.53 -8.28 0.90
CA ALA A 36 -35.28 -8.45 -0.54
C ALA A 36 -36.60 -8.36 -1.30
N GLY A 37 -36.78 -7.28 -2.07
CA GLY A 37 -37.75 -7.32 -3.16
C GLY A 37 -37.39 -8.42 -4.15
N GLY A 38 -38.39 -9.13 -4.66
CA GLY A 38 -38.21 -10.23 -5.61
C GLY A 38 -39.49 -11.05 -5.78
N SER A 39 -39.58 -11.81 -6.87
CA SER A 39 -40.65 -12.79 -7.12
C SER A 39 -40.18 -14.18 -6.66
N TYR A 40 -40.62 -14.64 -5.50
CA TYR A 40 -40.24 -15.92 -4.90
C TYR A 40 -41.36 -16.94 -5.02
N CYS A 41 -42.50 -16.68 -4.37
CA CYS A 41 -43.70 -17.51 -4.50
C CYS A 41 -44.18 -17.55 -5.96
N GLN A 42 -44.06 -16.43 -6.68
CA GLN A 42 -44.38 -16.38 -8.11
C GLN A 42 -43.43 -17.22 -8.98
N ARG A 43 -42.13 -17.30 -8.65
CA ARG A 43 -41.18 -18.12 -9.43
C ARG A 43 -41.34 -19.61 -9.19
N GLY A 44 -41.70 -19.97 -7.96
CA GLY A 44 -42.00 -21.35 -7.60
C GLY A 44 -43.42 -21.80 -7.99
N ASP A 45 -44.28 -20.86 -8.37
CA ASP A 45 -45.73 -21.04 -8.53
C ASP A 45 -46.37 -21.79 -7.35
N VAL A 46 -45.98 -21.39 -6.13
CA VAL A 46 -46.39 -22.03 -4.88
C VAL A 46 -47.17 -21.05 -4.03
N CYS A 47 -48.45 -21.36 -3.81
CA CYS A 47 -49.31 -20.73 -2.81
C CYS A 47 -50.16 -21.83 -2.17
N CYS A 48 -49.84 -22.22 -0.93
CA CYS A 48 -50.47 -23.38 -0.29
C CYS A 48 -51.61 -22.97 0.66
N HIS A 49 -52.67 -23.79 0.69
CA HIS A 49 -53.78 -23.56 1.60
C HIS A 49 -53.47 -24.08 3.01
N GLY A 50 -53.60 -23.23 4.02
CA GLY A 50 -53.33 -23.59 5.42
C GLY A 50 -51.86 -23.41 5.79
N ARG A 51 -51.42 -24.10 6.86
CA ARG A 51 -50.00 -24.17 7.24
C ARG A 51 -49.40 -25.41 6.59
N ASP A 52 -48.37 -25.23 5.79
CA ASP A 52 -47.67 -26.32 5.11
C ASP A 52 -46.17 -26.06 5.18
N ASP A 53 -45.50 -26.80 6.07
CA ASP A 53 -44.06 -26.64 6.29
C ASP A 53 -43.22 -27.05 5.04
N GLY A 54 -43.83 -27.73 4.06
CA GLY A 54 -43.23 -28.03 2.75
C GLY A 54 -43.39 -26.91 1.72
N CYS A 55 -44.25 -25.92 1.99
CA CYS A 55 -44.53 -24.81 1.09
C CYS A 55 -43.50 -23.67 1.26
N THR A 56 -42.24 -24.01 0.99
CA THR A 56 -41.11 -23.11 1.18
C THR A 56 -40.35 -22.88 -0.12
N VAL A 57 -39.69 -21.73 -0.22
CA VAL A 57 -38.77 -21.41 -1.31
C VAL A 57 -37.43 -20.91 -0.74
N PRO A 58 -36.31 -21.17 -1.44
CA PRO A 58 -35.01 -20.69 -1.02
C PRO A 58 -34.95 -19.15 -1.00
N TYR A 59 -34.44 -18.60 0.09
CA TYR A 59 -34.27 -17.17 0.31
C TYR A 59 -32.94 -16.90 1.01
N HIS A 60 -31.96 -16.39 0.26
CA HIS A 60 -30.56 -16.31 0.73
C HIS A 60 -30.07 -17.65 1.28
N ASP A 61 -29.61 -17.70 2.55
CA ASP A 61 -29.14 -18.90 3.23
C ASP A 61 -30.25 -19.61 4.05
N THR A 62 -31.51 -19.18 3.89
CA THR A 62 -32.67 -19.72 4.63
C THR A 62 -33.82 -20.09 3.69
N LEU A 63 -34.93 -20.56 4.29
CA LEU A 63 -36.19 -20.83 3.61
C LEU A 63 -37.22 -19.78 4.04
N CYS A 64 -38.03 -19.30 3.09
CA CYS A 64 -39.24 -18.51 3.38
C CYS A 64 -40.49 -19.31 2.99
N TYR A 65 -41.64 -19.02 3.61
CA TYR A 65 -42.90 -19.74 3.42
C TYR A 65 -43.86 -18.97 2.50
N CYS A 66 -44.58 -19.72 1.65
CA CYS A 66 -45.61 -19.23 0.74
C CYS A 66 -47.02 -19.76 1.07
N ASP A 67 -47.28 -20.10 2.35
CA ASP A 67 -48.56 -20.68 2.79
C ASP A 67 -49.50 -19.65 3.45
N LEU A 68 -50.79 -19.96 3.61
CA LEU A 68 -51.76 -19.03 4.22
C LEU A 68 -51.53 -18.78 5.72
N PHE A 69 -50.65 -19.54 6.39
CA PHE A 69 -50.30 -19.29 7.79
C PHE A 69 -49.57 -17.96 7.96
N CYS A 70 -48.87 -17.53 6.91
CA CYS A 70 -48.26 -16.23 6.83
C CYS A 70 -49.20 -15.10 7.24
N ASN A 71 -50.48 -15.15 6.84
CA ASN A 71 -51.48 -14.12 7.15
C ASN A 71 -51.68 -13.85 8.66
N ARG A 72 -51.10 -14.69 9.55
CA ARG A 72 -51.24 -14.57 11.01
C ARG A 72 -49.97 -14.17 11.75
N THR A 73 -48.78 -14.53 11.24
CA THR A 73 -47.54 -14.55 12.03
C THR A 73 -46.40 -13.70 11.46
N VAL A 74 -46.44 -13.34 10.17
CA VAL A 74 -45.53 -12.41 9.46
C VAL A 74 -44.03 -12.79 9.43
N SER A 75 -43.50 -13.51 10.41
CA SER A 75 -42.06 -13.63 10.69
C SER A 75 -41.24 -14.39 9.64
N ASP A 76 -41.83 -15.34 8.93
CA ASP A 76 -41.12 -16.28 8.05
C ASP A 76 -41.64 -16.25 6.60
N CYS A 77 -42.40 -15.21 6.26
CA CYS A 77 -43.11 -15.11 4.99
C CYS A 77 -42.23 -14.62 3.86
N CYS A 78 -42.41 -15.20 2.68
CA CYS A 78 -41.72 -14.71 1.50
C CYS A 78 -42.16 -13.28 1.15
N PRO A 79 -41.23 -12.44 0.66
CA PRO A 79 -41.49 -11.02 0.40
C PRO A 79 -42.65 -10.72 -0.56
N ASP A 80 -42.94 -11.61 -1.53
CA ASP A 80 -44.02 -11.46 -2.52
C ASP A 80 -45.33 -12.16 -2.15
N PHE A 81 -45.41 -12.81 -0.99
CA PHE A 81 -46.57 -13.62 -0.61
C PHE A 81 -47.89 -12.82 -0.60
N TRP A 82 -47.92 -11.60 -0.04
CA TRP A 82 -49.17 -10.83 0.02
C TRP A 82 -49.65 -10.37 -1.36
N GLU A 83 -48.72 -9.89 -2.19
CA GLU A 83 -49.03 -9.39 -3.53
C GLU A 83 -49.41 -10.55 -4.49
N TYR A 84 -48.71 -11.70 -4.42
CA TYR A 84 -48.93 -12.84 -5.32
C TYR A 84 -50.01 -13.81 -4.83
N CYS A 85 -49.89 -14.32 -3.59
CA CYS A 85 -50.78 -15.37 -3.08
C CYS A 85 -52.11 -14.84 -2.54
N LEU A 86 -52.15 -13.61 -1.99
CA LEU A 86 -53.39 -13.01 -1.48
C LEU A 86 -53.96 -11.91 -2.38
N GLY A 87 -53.19 -11.39 -3.35
CA GLY A 87 -53.63 -10.29 -4.21
C GLY A 87 -53.92 -8.98 -3.45
N ILE A 88 -53.38 -8.84 -2.23
CA ILE A 88 -53.54 -7.64 -1.40
C ILE A 88 -52.19 -6.92 -1.27
N PRO A 89 -52.18 -5.59 -1.13
CA PRO A 89 -50.95 -4.88 -0.81
C PRO A 89 -50.40 -5.41 0.51
N ALA A 90 -49.08 -5.57 0.57
CA ALA A 90 -48.40 -5.98 1.79
C ALA A 90 -48.83 -5.08 2.98
N PRO A 91 -49.09 -5.65 4.16
CA PRO A 91 -49.49 -4.89 5.34
C PRO A 91 -48.39 -3.94 5.82
N PHE A 92 -47.17 -4.09 5.31
CA PHE A 92 -46.07 -3.14 5.46
C PHE A 92 -45.88 -2.42 4.12
N PRO A 93 -46.01 -1.08 4.08
CA PRO A 93 -45.72 -0.33 2.86
C PRO A 93 -44.29 -0.64 2.39
N LYS A 94 -44.07 -0.73 1.07
CA LYS A 94 -42.71 -0.76 0.49
C LYS A 94 -41.92 0.35 1.14
N ALA A 95 -40.92 -0.02 1.96
CA ALA A 95 -40.19 0.95 2.77
C ALA A 95 -39.73 2.09 1.86
N SER A 96 -40.05 3.33 2.23
CA SER A 96 -39.38 4.49 1.66
C SER A 96 -37.89 4.24 1.79
N GLY A 97 -37.20 4.25 0.67
CA GLY A 97 -35.88 3.68 0.56
C GLY A 97 -35.14 4.27 -0.62
N CYS A 98 -33.87 3.93 -0.73
CA CYS A 98 -32.98 4.47 -1.73
C CYS A 98 -32.75 3.43 -2.82
N ALA A 99 -32.82 3.83 -4.09
CA ALA A 99 -32.50 2.95 -5.20
C ALA A 99 -31.01 3.04 -5.55
N ARG A 100 -30.36 1.90 -5.81
CA ARG A 100 -28.99 1.85 -6.35
C ARG A 100 -28.78 0.57 -7.18
N ALA A 101 -28.17 0.72 -8.35
CA ALA A 101 -27.86 -0.39 -9.27
C ALA A 101 -29.05 -1.34 -9.55
N GLY A 102 -30.27 -0.78 -9.63
CA GLY A 102 -31.50 -1.56 -9.85
C GLY A 102 -32.06 -2.29 -8.62
N ARG A 103 -31.48 -2.10 -7.43
CA ARG A 103 -31.99 -2.62 -6.15
C ARG A 103 -32.50 -1.48 -5.27
N ASN A 104 -33.50 -1.76 -4.43
CA ASN A 104 -34.03 -0.82 -3.46
C ASN A 104 -33.55 -1.20 -2.05
N PHE A 105 -33.09 -0.21 -1.29
CA PHE A 105 -32.54 -0.37 0.05
C PHE A 105 -33.43 0.35 1.07
N PRO A 106 -33.66 -0.23 2.26
CA PRO A 106 -34.46 0.41 3.29
C PRO A 106 -33.80 1.68 3.83
N THR A 107 -34.59 2.59 4.41
CA THR A 107 -34.06 3.75 5.16
C THR A 107 -33.13 3.26 6.27
N GLY A 108 -31.96 3.89 6.39
CA GLY A 108 -30.91 3.48 7.34
C GLY A 108 -29.94 2.43 6.80
N ALA A 109 -30.21 1.84 5.62
CA ALA A 109 -29.23 0.98 4.96
C ALA A 109 -27.96 1.77 4.63
N THR A 110 -26.81 1.11 4.75
CA THR A 110 -25.53 1.71 4.43
C THR A 110 -24.79 0.93 3.37
N TYR A 111 -23.95 1.63 2.61
CA TYR A 111 -22.94 1.00 1.77
C TYR A 111 -21.66 1.82 1.82
N ARG A 112 -20.54 1.19 1.47
CA ARG A 112 -19.27 1.91 1.33
C ARG A 112 -18.88 2.04 -0.13
N GLU A 113 -18.65 3.26 -0.58
CA GLU A 113 -18.13 3.55 -1.91
C GLU A 113 -16.74 4.15 -1.77
N ASN A 114 -15.75 3.32 -2.10
CA ASN A 114 -14.36 3.62 -1.82
C ASN A 114 -14.18 3.94 -0.33
N CYS A 115 -13.74 5.16 0.02
CA CYS A 115 -13.53 5.57 1.40
C CYS A 115 -14.79 6.13 2.09
N ASN A 116 -15.83 6.49 1.32
CA ASN A 116 -17.00 7.20 1.83
C ASN A 116 -18.11 6.22 2.21
N LEU A 117 -18.66 6.40 3.41
CA LEU A 117 -19.88 5.70 3.84
C LEU A 117 -21.12 6.47 3.35
N CYS A 118 -22.04 5.75 2.72
CA CYS A 118 -23.32 6.28 2.28
C CYS A 118 -24.44 5.64 3.08
N THR A 119 -25.34 6.47 3.60
CA THR A 119 -26.52 6.04 4.39
C THR A 119 -27.79 6.46 3.68
N CYS A 120 -28.76 5.57 3.58
CA CYS A 120 -30.06 5.89 2.99
C CYS A 120 -30.86 6.76 3.94
N GLY A 121 -31.12 8.00 3.54
CA GLY A 121 -31.90 8.95 4.31
C GLY A 121 -33.40 8.68 4.24
N PRO A 122 -34.19 9.24 5.18
CA PRO A 122 -35.65 9.05 5.25
C PRO A 122 -36.40 9.60 4.03
N GLY A 123 -35.76 10.48 3.23
CA GLY A 123 -36.31 11.01 1.98
C GLY A 123 -36.03 10.15 0.73
N GLY A 124 -35.49 8.93 0.89
CA GLY A 124 -35.12 8.06 -0.25
C GLY A 124 -33.90 8.52 -1.03
N GLN A 125 -33.09 9.42 -0.45
CA GLN A 125 -31.84 9.91 -1.01
C GLN A 125 -30.65 9.38 -0.22
N TRP A 126 -29.59 9.00 -0.93
CA TRP A 126 -28.33 8.62 -0.31
C TRP A 126 -27.60 9.83 0.25
N GLN A 127 -27.22 9.76 1.52
CA GLN A 127 -26.38 10.73 2.20
C GLN A 127 -24.99 10.11 2.34
N CYS A 128 -24.07 10.57 1.51
CA CYS A 128 -22.69 10.08 1.48
C CYS A 128 -21.75 11.05 2.17
N GLU A 129 -20.75 10.49 2.85
CA GLU A 129 -19.55 11.24 3.22
C GLU A 129 -18.85 11.77 1.97
N GLU A 130 -18.17 12.91 2.10
CA GLU A 130 -17.46 13.57 1.01
C GLU A 130 -15.94 13.69 1.26
N HIS A 131 -15.37 12.67 1.89
CA HIS A 131 -13.92 12.60 2.12
C HIS A 131 -13.18 12.45 0.78
N ALA A 132 -12.02 13.10 0.70
CA ALA A 132 -11.08 12.85 -0.38
C ALA A 132 -10.52 11.44 -0.20
N CYS A 133 -10.84 10.53 -1.12
CA CYS A 133 -10.30 9.17 -1.09
C CYS A 133 -8.88 9.15 -1.68
N LEU A 134 -8.03 8.27 -1.15
CA LEU A 134 -6.66 8.12 -1.64
C LEU A 134 -6.63 7.65 -3.10
N MET A 135 -7.53 6.73 -3.43
CA MET A 135 -7.76 6.31 -4.80
C MET A 135 -8.86 7.14 -5.44
N ASP A 136 -8.53 7.92 -6.45
CA ASP A 136 -9.48 8.84 -7.10
C ASP A 136 -9.64 8.48 -8.57
N GLY A 137 -10.77 7.84 -8.91
CA GLY A 137 -11.05 7.38 -10.27
C GLY A 137 -11.08 8.51 -11.30
N GLU A 138 -11.61 9.68 -10.94
CA GLU A 138 -11.65 10.81 -11.85
C GLU A 138 -10.25 11.38 -12.12
N LEU A 139 -9.40 11.42 -11.10
CA LEU A 139 -8.01 11.86 -11.24
C LEU A 139 -7.20 10.86 -12.07
N ILE A 140 -7.37 9.55 -11.84
CA ILE A 140 -6.75 8.49 -12.67
C ILE A 140 -7.12 8.69 -14.14
N ASP A 141 -8.40 8.85 -14.42
CA ASP A 141 -8.88 9.04 -15.79
C ASP A 141 -8.36 10.34 -16.40
N ALA A 142 -8.31 11.43 -15.63
CA ALA A 142 -7.81 12.71 -16.11
C ALA A 142 -6.31 12.69 -16.40
N VAL A 143 -5.49 12.05 -15.55
CA VAL A 143 -4.05 11.84 -15.81
C VAL A 143 -3.86 10.99 -17.07
N ASN A 144 -4.63 9.91 -17.22
CA ASN A 144 -4.49 8.98 -18.35
C ASN A 144 -4.99 9.56 -19.68
N ARG A 145 -5.99 10.45 -19.65
CA ARG A 145 -6.43 11.23 -20.82
C ARG A 145 -5.40 12.29 -21.23
N GLY A 146 -4.63 12.81 -20.27
CA GLY A 146 -3.57 13.79 -20.53
C GLY A 146 -2.29 13.18 -21.08
N SER A 147 -1.44 14.06 -21.63
CA SER A 147 -0.10 13.73 -22.13
C SER A 147 0.98 14.17 -21.13
N TYR A 148 0.96 13.63 -19.92
CA TYR A 148 1.87 14.01 -18.83
C TYR A 148 3.17 13.18 -18.76
N GLY A 149 3.34 12.17 -19.63
CA GLY A 149 4.53 11.31 -19.64
C GLY A 149 4.47 10.11 -18.68
N TRP A 150 3.38 9.97 -17.92
CA TRP A 150 3.15 8.83 -17.03
C TRP A 150 1.67 8.40 -17.03
N ARG A 151 1.39 7.24 -16.44
CA ARG A 151 0.06 6.64 -16.34
C ARG A 151 -0.31 6.36 -14.89
N ALA A 152 -1.57 6.56 -14.56
CA ALA A 152 -2.15 6.29 -13.26
C ALA A 152 -2.97 4.99 -13.28
N ALA A 153 -3.04 4.29 -12.15
CA ALA A 153 -3.85 3.08 -12.00
C ALA A 153 -4.42 2.96 -10.58
N ASN A 154 -5.43 2.10 -10.44
CA ASN A 154 -6.03 1.79 -9.15
C ASN A 154 -5.28 0.66 -8.42
N TYR A 155 -5.19 0.76 -7.11
CA TYR A 155 -4.53 -0.20 -6.23
C TYR A 155 -5.47 -0.66 -5.12
N SER A 156 -5.75 -1.97 -5.07
CA SER A 156 -6.60 -2.57 -4.04
C SER A 156 -6.09 -2.33 -2.61
N GLN A 157 -4.77 -2.28 -2.43
CA GLN A 157 -4.14 -1.99 -1.13
C GLN A 157 -4.40 -0.57 -0.60
N PHE A 158 -4.87 0.34 -1.46
CA PHE A 158 -5.21 1.73 -1.13
C PHE A 158 -6.72 2.00 -1.18
N TRP A 159 -7.50 1.04 -1.70
CA TRP A 159 -8.94 1.18 -1.84
C TRP A 159 -9.62 1.25 -0.47
N GLY A 160 -10.49 2.24 -0.28
CA GLY A 160 -11.18 2.46 1.00
C GLY A 160 -10.44 3.30 2.03
N MET A 161 -9.22 3.75 1.73
CA MET A 161 -8.48 4.71 2.54
C MET A 161 -8.81 6.15 2.14
N THR A 162 -8.89 7.04 3.12
CA THR A 162 -8.92 8.48 2.84
C THR A 162 -7.53 8.96 2.41
N LEU A 163 -7.45 10.10 1.73
CA LEU A 163 -6.19 10.74 1.37
C LEU A 163 -5.36 11.08 2.63
N GLU A 164 -6.03 11.49 3.70
CA GLU A 164 -5.40 11.75 4.99
C GLU A 164 -4.79 10.48 5.60
N ASP A 165 -5.51 9.35 5.57
CA ASP A 165 -4.97 8.06 6.01
C ASP A 165 -3.77 7.64 5.18
N GLY A 166 -3.85 7.81 3.86
CA GLY A 166 -2.75 7.53 2.94
C GLY A 166 -1.48 8.30 3.33
N ILE A 167 -1.61 9.61 3.54
CA ILE A 167 -0.50 10.47 3.96
C ILE A 167 0.03 10.05 5.33
N ARG A 168 -0.86 9.88 6.31
CA ARG A 168 -0.50 9.52 7.67
C ARG A 168 0.23 8.18 7.76
N HIS A 169 -0.20 7.18 7.00
CA HIS A 169 0.31 5.82 7.10
C HIS A 169 1.44 5.51 6.12
N ARG A 170 1.51 6.19 4.96
CA ARG A 170 2.51 5.90 3.93
C ARG A 170 3.65 6.90 3.92
N LEU A 171 3.45 8.15 4.36
CA LEU A 171 4.45 9.21 4.35
C LEU A 171 4.99 9.45 5.76
N GLY A 172 6.12 8.83 6.05
CA GLY A 172 6.70 8.78 7.40
C GLY A 172 8.04 9.46 7.56
N THR A 173 8.48 10.25 6.60
CA THR A 173 9.81 10.86 6.66
C THR A 173 9.71 12.29 7.11
N PHE A 174 10.38 12.67 8.19
CA PHE A 174 10.44 14.07 8.62
C PHE A 174 11.53 14.82 7.83
N ARG A 175 11.22 16.05 7.43
CA ARG A 175 12.20 16.94 6.80
C ARG A 175 13.44 17.11 7.69
N PRO A 176 14.65 17.12 7.11
CA PRO A 176 15.87 17.35 7.87
C PRO A 176 15.86 18.76 8.49
N SER A 177 16.53 18.93 9.64
CA SER A 177 16.65 20.25 10.25
C SER A 177 17.55 21.17 9.40
N PRO A 178 17.43 22.51 9.50
CA PRO A 178 18.29 23.43 8.76
C PRO A 178 19.78 23.19 8.98
N THR A 179 20.17 22.79 10.19
CA THR A 179 21.56 22.41 10.50
C THR A 179 22.02 21.20 9.70
N VAL A 180 21.14 20.21 9.48
CA VAL A 180 21.44 19.03 8.68
C VAL A 180 21.48 19.37 7.19
N MET A 181 20.59 20.25 6.73
CA MET A 181 20.56 20.75 5.36
C MET A 181 21.78 21.59 4.99
N ASN A 182 22.41 22.24 5.98
CA ASN A 182 23.60 23.09 5.83
C ASN A 182 24.91 22.36 6.15
N MET A 183 24.90 21.03 6.35
CA MET A 183 26.15 20.28 6.49
C MET A 183 26.91 20.24 5.15
N ASN A 184 28.24 20.19 5.22
CA ASN A 184 29.10 20.27 4.05
C ASN A 184 28.77 19.20 3.01
N GLU A 185 28.55 19.64 1.77
CA GLU A 185 28.53 18.80 0.57
C GLU A 185 29.89 18.10 0.44
N MET A 186 29.90 16.78 0.24
CA MET A 186 31.14 16.13 -0.19
C MET A 186 31.33 16.42 -1.67
N HIS A 187 32.32 17.23 -1.99
CA HIS A 187 32.75 17.40 -3.38
C HIS A 187 33.39 16.09 -3.83
N MET A 188 32.71 15.38 -4.72
CA MET A 188 33.35 14.29 -5.42
C MET A 188 34.39 14.88 -6.37
N ASN A 189 35.60 14.31 -6.39
CA ASN A 189 36.59 14.65 -7.41
C ASN A 189 36.06 14.15 -8.75
N MET A 190 35.25 14.96 -9.42
CA MET A 190 34.90 14.78 -10.82
C MET A 190 35.99 15.42 -11.66
N ASP A 191 36.59 14.64 -12.55
CA ASP A 191 37.39 15.24 -13.61
C ASP A 191 36.43 16.01 -14.52
N SER A 192 36.82 17.22 -14.91
CA SER A 192 36.11 18.05 -15.89
C SER A 192 35.78 17.32 -17.20
N ASN A 193 36.54 16.27 -17.56
CA ASN A 193 36.32 15.44 -18.74
C ASN A 193 35.56 14.12 -18.49
N GLU A 194 35.11 13.88 -17.26
CA GLU A 194 34.43 12.63 -16.89
C GLU A 194 33.00 12.59 -17.46
N VAL A 195 32.78 11.71 -18.44
CA VAL A 195 31.47 11.51 -19.08
C VAL A 195 30.76 10.32 -18.44
N LEU A 196 29.70 10.60 -17.69
CA LEU A 196 28.84 9.58 -17.09
C LEU A 196 27.92 8.94 -18.15
N PRO A 197 27.57 7.65 -18.02
CA PRO A 197 26.70 6.98 -18.97
C PRO A 197 25.28 7.57 -18.97
N ARG A 198 24.61 7.55 -20.13
CA ARG A 198 23.23 8.05 -20.27
C ARG A 198 22.21 7.22 -19.49
N HIS A 199 22.47 5.93 -19.34
CA HIS A 199 21.63 4.99 -18.59
C HIS A 199 22.49 4.22 -17.60
N PHE A 200 21.95 4.02 -16.39
CA PHE A 200 22.57 3.21 -15.36
C PHE A 200 21.51 2.52 -14.53
N ASP A 201 21.76 1.24 -14.24
CA ASP A 201 20.95 0.42 -13.36
C ASP A 201 21.88 -0.35 -12.41
N ALA A 202 21.72 -0.11 -11.10
CA ALA A 202 22.50 -0.78 -10.08
C ALA A 202 22.28 -2.30 -10.08
N ALA A 203 21.08 -2.79 -10.37
CA ALA A 203 20.79 -4.23 -10.39
C ALA A 203 21.51 -4.94 -11.55
N ALA A 204 21.65 -4.26 -12.69
CA ALA A 204 22.43 -4.73 -13.82
C ALA A 204 23.94 -4.72 -13.53
N LYS A 205 24.44 -3.69 -12.83
CA LYS A 205 25.87 -3.58 -12.49
C LYS A 205 26.29 -4.55 -11.38
N TRP A 206 25.45 -4.76 -10.37
CA TRP A 206 25.72 -5.67 -9.25
C TRP A 206 24.60 -6.72 -9.10
N PRO A 207 24.55 -7.73 -9.99
CA PRO A 207 23.51 -8.74 -9.96
C PRO A 207 23.46 -9.49 -8.63
N GLY A 208 22.25 -9.65 -8.06
CA GLY A 208 22.04 -10.36 -6.80
C GLY A 208 22.47 -9.59 -5.54
N MET A 209 22.96 -8.35 -5.67
CA MET A 209 23.35 -7.50 -4.55
C MET A 209 22.36 -6.37 -4.26
N ILE A 210 21.39 -6.15 -5.16
CA ILE A 210 20.34 -5.14 -5.01
C ILE A 210 19.05 -5.85 -4.57
N HIS A 211 18.53 -5.48 -3.40
CA HIS A 211 17.34 -6.10 -2.84
C HIS A 211 16.05 -5.46 -3.36
N GLU A 212 15.03 -6.30 -3.53
CA GLU A 212 13.69 -5.90 -3.99
C GLU A 212 12.98 -4.94 -3.02
N PRO A 213 12.07 -4.07 -3.54
CA PRO A 213 11.20 -3.22 -2.74
C PRO A 213 10.37 -4.00 -1.72
N LEU A 214 10.34 -3.49 -0.49
CA LEU A 214 9.53 -4.04 0.59
C LEU A 214 8.23 -3.26 0.75
N ASP A 215 7.26 -3.81 1.51
CA ASP A 215 6.04 -3.08 1.87
C ASP A 215 6.08 -2.67 3.35
N GLN A 216 5.94 -1.37 3.60
CA GLN A 216 5.84 -0.79 4.95
C GLN A 216 4.46 -1.00 5.59
N GLY A 217 3.45 -1.42 4.81
CA GLY A 217 2.07 -1.53 5.28
C GLY A 217 1.52 -0.17 5.77
N ASN A 218 0.59 -0.22 6.72
CA ASN A 218 -0.02 0.98 7.31
C ASN A 218 0.81 1.57 8.47
N CYS A 219 2.12 1.68 8.25
CA CYS A 219 3.10 2.22 9.18
C CYS A 219 3.89 3.31 8.44
N ALA A 220 3.99 4.51 9.02
CA ALA A 220 4.75 5.62 8.45
C ALA A 220 6.26 5.39 8.65
N GLY A 221 6.77 4.31 8.07
CA GLY A 221 8.08 3.74 8.32
C GLY A 221 9.07 3.93 7.18
N SER A 222 8.74 4.71 6.14
CA SER A 222 9.57 4.83 4.94
C SER A 222 11.02 5.21 5.22
N TRP A 223 11.24 6.07 6.22
CA TRP A 223 12.57 6.43 6.73
C TRP A 223 13.40 5.21 7.15
N ALA A 224 12.80 4.21 7.79
CA ALA A 224 13.47 2.99 8.23
C ALA A 224 13.63 1.99 7.09
N PHE A 225 12.62 1.85 6.24
CA PHE A 225 12.63 0.92 5.10
C PHE A 225 13.67 1.30 4.06
N SER A 226 13.70 2.57 3.63
CA SER A 226 14.68 3.05 2.65
C SER A 226 16.10 3.03 3.23
N THR A 227 16.28 3.37 4.51
CA THR A 227 17.59 3.29 5.20
C THR A 227 18.11 1.84 5.22
N ALA A 228 17.29 0.88 5.65
CA ALA A 228 17.67 -0.52 5.69
C ALA A 228 17.96 -1.08 4.29
N ALA A 229 17.16 -0.70 3.28
CA ALA A 229 17.36 -1.14 1.90
C ALA A 229 18.69 -0.64 1.32
N VAL A 230 19.00 0.65 1.47
CA VAL A 230 20.28 1.23 1.01
C VAL A 230 21.46 0.59 1.73
N ALA A 231 21.37 0.43 3.06
CA ALA A 231 22.43 -0.20 3.83
C ALA A 231 22.67 -1.66 3.41
N SER A 232 21.60 -2.43 3.17
CA SER A 232 21.70 -3.83 2.72
C SER A 232 22.43 -3.96 1.38
N ASP A 233 22.04 -3.14 0.41
CA ASP A 233 22.63 -3.16 -0.93
C ASP A 233 24.10 -2.73 -0.89
N ARG A 234 24.43 -1.70 -0.12
CA ARG A 234 25.80 -1.21 -0.02
C ARG A 234 26.72 -2.17 0.71
N ILE A 235 26.25 -2.84 1.75
CA ILE A 235 27.03 -3.92 2.39
C ILE A 235 27.33 -5.02 1.38
N SER A 236 26.35 -5.35 0.52
CA SER A 236 26.51 -6.35 -0.53
C SER A 236 27.56 -5.94 -1.56
N ILE A 237 27.49 -4.70 -2.04
CA ILE A 237 28.43 -4.14 -3.02
C ILE A 237 29.84 -4.03 -2.44
N HIS A 238 30.00 -3.44 -1.25
CA HIS A 238 31.32 -3.21 -0.65
C HIS A 238 31.97 -4.49 -0.12
N SER A 239 31.19 -5.53 0.18
CA SER A 239 31.72 -6.86 0.48
C SER A 239 32.01 -7.68 -0.79
N MET A 240 31.88 -7.09 -1.99
CA MET A 240 32.06 -7.80 -3.27
C MET A 240 31.17 -9.06 -3.39
N GLY A 241 29.98 -9.03 -2.77
CA GLY A 241 29.07 -10.17 -2.74
C GLY A 241 29.38 -11.26 -1.72
N HIS A 242 30.42 -11.10 -0.89
CA HIS A 242 30.72 -12.05 0.19
C HIS A 242 29.61 -12.09 1.26
N MET A 243 28.85 -11.00 1.41
CA MET A 243 27.71 -10.92 2.32
C MET A 243 26.56 -10.19 1.64
N THR A 244 25.36 -10.76 1.64
CA THR A 244 24.14 -10.10 1.12
C THR A 244 23.05 -10.00 2.20
N PRO A 245 23.30 -9.25 3.31
CA PRO A 245 22.35 -9.20 4.41
C PRO A 245 21.17 -8.30 4.06
N ALA A 246 19.96 -8.87 4.03
CA ALA A 246 18.73 -8.09 4.05
C ALA A 246 18.51 -7.55 5.47
N LEU A 247 18.88 -6.30 5.76
CA LEU A 247 18.70 -5.69 7.09
C LEU A 247 17.22 -5.55 7.44
N SER A 248 16.91 -5.62 8.74
CA SER A 248 15.53 -5.53 9.23
C SER A 248 15.09 -4.07 9.42
N PRO A 249 14.11 -3.54 8.65
CA PRO A 249 13.52 -2.23 8.93
C PRO A 249 12.82 -2.19 10.29
N GLN A 250 12.29 -3.34 10.75
CA GLN A 250 11.64 -3.45 12.06
C GLN A 250 12.59 -3.13 13.21
N ASN A 251 13.88 -3.46 13.08
CA ASN A 251 14.86 -3.11 14.10
C ASN A 251 15.01 -1.58 14.24
N LEU A 252 15.03 -0.84 13.13
CA LEU A 252 15.03 0.61 13.17
C LEU A 252 13.71 1.15 13.75
N LEU A 253 12.57 0.65 13.28
CA LEU A 253 11.25 1.11 13.75
C LEU A 253 11.02 0.93 15.25
N SER A 254 11.47 -0.18 15.81
CA SER A 254 11.24 -0.51 17.22
C SER A 254 12.34 -0.01 18.14
N CYS A 255 13.59 0.08 17.68
CA CYS A 255 14.75 0.22 18.56
C CYS A 255 15.53 1.54 18.36
N ASP A 256 15.38 2.23 17.22
CA ASP A 256 15.84 3.61 17.08
C ASP A 256 14.79 4.55 17.66
N THR A 257 14.86 4.81 18.96
CA THR A 257 13.85 5.61 19.69
C THR A 257 14.28 7.06 19.93
N ARG A 258 15.52 7.44 19.59
CA ARG A 258 16.04 8.76 19.89
C ARG A 258 15.65 9.76 18.80
N ASN A 259 14.68 10.63 19.10
CA ASN A 259 14.11 11.60 18.15
C ASN A 259 13.43 10.97 16.92
N GLN A 260 13.02 9.70 17.06
CA GLN A 260 12.23 8.97 16.07
C GLN A 260 10.90 8.58 16.69
N ARG A 261 9.88 8.34 15.85
CA ARG A 261 8.53 7.98 16.30
C ARG A 261 8.04 6.67 15.69
N GLY A 262 8.94 5.77 15.28
CA GLY A 262 8.59 4.47 14.71
C GLY A 262 7.63 4.61 13.53
N CYS A 263 6.43 4.03 13.67
CA CYS A 263 5.36 4.09 12.67
C CYS A 263 4.61 5.43 12.57
N SER A 264 4.99 6.42 13.38
CA SER A 264 4.50 7.80 13.27
C SER A 264 5.53 8.74 12.62
N GLY A 265 6.60 8.16 12.06
CA GLY A 265 7.61 8.86 11.28
C GLY A 265 8.98 8.99 11.94
N GLY A 266 9.97 9.36 11.14
CA GLY A 266 11.36 9.46 11.56
C GLY A 266 12.24 10.23 10.60
N ARG A 267 13.46 10.51 11.04
CA ARG A 267 14.49 11.29 10.35
C ARG A 267 15.61 10.39 9.84
N LEU A 268 16.10 10.69 8.65
CA LEU A 268 17.18 9.93 8.00
C LEU A 268 18.50 10.09 8.75
N ASP A 269 18.82 11.30 9.23
CA ASP A 269 20.06 11.56 9.98
C ASP A 269 20.13 10.76 11.28
N GLY A 270 18.99 10.61 11.98
CA GLY A 270 18.87 9.76 13.16
C GLY A 270 19.08 8.29 12.83
N ALA A 271 18.46 7.80 11.76
CA ALA A 271 18.53 6.41 11.34
C ALA A 271 19.97 5.99 10.96
N TRP A 272 20.66 6.82 10.18
CA TRP A 272 22.06 6.56 9.84
C TRP A 272 22.98 6.67 11.04
N TRP A 273 22.73 7.61 11.95
CA TRP A 273 23.47 7.69 13.21
C TRP A 273 23.28 6.44 14.07
N TYR A 274 22.06 5.89 14.11
CA TYR A 274 21.75 4.66 14.82
C TYR A 274 22.52 3.48 14.24
N LEU A 275 22.43 3.28 12.91
CA LEU A 275 23.18 2.24 12.22
C LEU A 275 24.69 2.35 12.47
N ARG A 276 25.24 3.57 12.43
CA ARG A 276 26.66 3.80 12.70
C ARG A 276 27.10 3.41 14.12
N ARG A 277 26.23 3.59 15.12
CA ARG A 277 26.58 3.35 16.54
C ARG A 277 26.23 1.96 17.04
N ARG A 278 25.13 1.37 16.56
CA ARG A 278 24.55 0.12 17.09
C ARG A 278 24.52 -1.01 16.05
N GLY A 279 24.69 -0.69 14.76
CA GLY A 279 24.41 -1.63 13.67
C GLY A 279 22.91 -1.92 13.51
N SER A 280 22.54 -2.65 12.45
CA SER A 280 21.24 -3.32 12.34
C SER A 280 21.47 -4.81 12.18
N ARG A 281 20.54 -5.62 12.69
CA ARG A 281 20.60 -7.08 12.55
C ARG A 281 20.02 -7.52 11.19
N PRO A 282 20.56 -8.58 10.58
CA PRO A 282 19.95 -9.22 9.42
C PRO A 282 18.49 -9.63 9.70
N ARG A 283 17.66 -9.65 8.67
CA ARG A 283 16.28 -10.15 8.74
C ARG A 283 16.32 -11.65 8.98
N VAL A 284 15.88 -12.05 10.17
CA VAL A 284 15.54 -13.44 10.51
C VAL A 284 14.03 -13.52 10.74
N PRO A 285 13.34 -14.58 10.28
CA PRO A 285 11.88 -14.73 10.46
C PRO A 285 11.40 -14.70 11.92
N GLU A 286 12.29 -14.94 12.88
CA GLU A 286 11.91 -15.26 14.27
C GLU A 286 12.34 -14.21 15.32
N GLN A 287 13.04 -13.13 14.95
CA GLN A 287 13.55 -12.15 15.93
C GLN A 287 13.15 -10.71 15.61
N LEU A 288 11.87 -10.40 15.87
CA LEU A 288 11.28 -9.05 15.84
C LEU A 288 11.41 -8.29 17.20
N ARG A 289 12.40 -8.60 18.04
CA ARG A 289 12.54 -7.96 19.36
C ARG A 289 13.74 -7.02 19.44
N CYS A 290 13.53 -5.88 20.11
CA CYS A 290 14.62 -5.00 20.52
C CYS A 290 15.41 -5.66 21.65
N PHE A 291 16.53 -6.27 21.30
CA PHE A 291 17.53 -6.63 22.28
C PHE A 291 18.50 -5.45 22.41
N PRO A 292 18.57 -4.77 23.57
CA PRO A 292 19.60 -3.78 23.78
C PRO A 292 20.97 -4.45 23.61
N ALA A 293 21.84 -3.86 22.79
CA ALA A 293 23.25 -4.22 22.80
C ALA A 293 23.82 -3.82 24.18
N GLY A 294 23.78 -4.77 25.13
CA GLY A 294 24.27 -4.61 26.50
C GLY A 294 23.45 -5.27 27.62
N GLY A 295 22.48 -6.15 27.34
CA GLY A 295 21.78 -6.91 28.39
C GLY A 295 22.31 -8.33 28.51
N GLU A 296 22.95 -8.67 29.64
CA GLU A 296 23.22 -10.07 30.03
C GLU A 296 21.88 -10.81 30.17
N GLY A 297 21.62 -11.74 29.24
CA GLY A 297 20.32 -12.44 29.18
C GLY A 297 20.11 -13.23 27.89
N SER A 298 20.97 -14.23 27.68
CA SER A 298 20.85 -15.49 26.92
C SER A 298 19.97 -15.64 25.65
N ALA A 299 20.57 -16.37 24.70
CA ALA A 299 20.03 -17.08 23.53
C ALA A 299 20.00 -16.32 22.19
N GLY A 300 21.18 -15.98 21.69
CA GLY A 300 21.43 -15.53 20.32
C GLY A 300 22.79 -14.86 20.29
N GLY A 301 23.83 -15.62 19.95
CA GLY A 301 25.20 -15.12 19.88
C GLY A 301 25.33 -13.85 19.02
N PRO A 302 26.47 -13.13 19.11
CA PRO A 302 26.69 -11.94 18.32
C PRO A 302 26.67 -12.32 16.83
N GLY A 303 25.54 -12.08 16.16
CA GLY A 303 25.53 -12.01 14.71
C GLY A 303 26.43 -10.85 14.28
N PRO A 304 27.11 -10.95 13.11
CA PRO A 304 28.04 -9.93 12.67
C PRO A 304 27.35 -8.57 12.66
N ALA A 305 27.92 -7.60 13.39
CA ALA A 305 27.43 -6.23 13.38
C ALA A 305 27.63 -5.69 11.97
N ALA A 306 26.56 -5.16 11.36
CA ALA A 306 26.66 -4.51 10.05
C ALA A 306 27.76 -3.42 10.09
N PRO A 307 28.59 -3.29 9.04
CA PRO A 307 29.71 -2.37 9.02
C PRO A 307 29.28 -0.93 9.24
N ARG A 308 30.19 -0.13 9.83
CA ARG A 308 29.92 1.27 10.18
C ARG A 308 29.70 2.08 8.91
N CYS A 309 28.56 2.77 8.90
CA CYS A 309 28.07 3.58 7.79
C CYS A 309 28.29 5.08 8.06
N HIS A 310 28.91 5.79 7.13
CA HIS A 310 29.08 7.25 7.18
C HIS A 310 28.13 7.94 6.19
N PRO A 311 27.18 8.79 6.64
CA PRO A 311 26.29 9.50 5.73
C PRO A 311 27.00 10.68 5.06
N VAL A 312 26.81 10.80 3.75
CA VAL A 312 27.11 11.96 2.91
C VAL A 312 25.80 12.71 2.70
N LEU A 313 25.73 14.02 2.91
CA LEU A 313 24.42 14.64 3.22
C LEU A 313 23.81 15.52 2.13
N ARG A 314 24.51 15.76 1.02
CA ARG A 314 24.00 16.55 -0.09
C ARG A 314 24.91 16.39 -1.32
N LEU A 315 24.29 16.13 -2.47
CA LEU A 315 24.96 15.87 -3.75
C LEU A 315 24.16 16.58 -4.85
N GLN A 316 24.84 17.22 -5.79
CA GLN A 316 24.25 17.73 -7.03
C GLN A 316 23.94 16.57 -7.99
N GLU A 317 23.12 16.79 -9.03
CA GLU A 317 22.71 15.76 -10.00
C GLU A 317 23.86 14.84 -10.43
N LYS A 318 24.97 15.42 -10.93
CA LYS A 318 26.13 14.64 -11.39
C LYS A 318 26.85 13.91 -10.26
N GLU A 319 26.89 14.48 -9.06
CA GLU A 319 27.50 13.84 -7.90
C GLU A 319 26.64 12.69 -7.39
N ILE A 320 25.30 12.80 -7.46
CA ILE A 320 24.37 11.70 -7.20
C ILE A 320 24.65 10.57 -8.19
N MET A 321 24.72 10.89 -9.50
CA MET A 321 25.01 9.89 -10.53
C MET A 321 26.35 9.20 -10.27
N LYS A 322 27.40 9.95 -9.93
CA LYS A 322 28.73 9.41 -9.64
C LYS A 322 28.74 8.53 -8.38
N GLU A 323 28.14 8.99 -7.29
CA GLU A 323 28.02 8.21 -6.05
C GLU A 323 27.28 6.90 -6.30
N LEU A 324 26.21 6.95 -7.09
CA LEU A 324 25.42 5.78 -7.44
C LEU A 324 26.20 4.81 -8.34
N LEU A 325 26.99 5.36 -9.28
CA LEU A 325 27.86 4.59 -10.16
C LEU A 325 28.96 3.88 -9.39
N GLU A 326 29.63 4.56 -8.48
CA GLU A 326 30.82 4.03 -7.80
C GLU A 326 30.45 3.17 -6.58
N ASN A 327 29.47 3.59 -5.80
CA ASN A 327 29.20 3.06 -4.46
C ASN A 327 27.79 2.44 -4.31
N GLY A 328 26.95 2.50 -5.33
CA GLY A 328 25.64 1.88 -5.34
C GLY A 328 24.50 2.77 -4.82
N PRO A 329 23.31 2.19 -4.58
CA PRO A 329 22.07 2.93 -4.32
C PRO A 329 22.20 4.01 -3.25
N VAL A 330 21.53 5.14 -3.42
CA VAL A 330 21.47 6.25 -2.45
C VAL A 330 20.07 6.40 -1.89
N GLN A 331 19.94 7.01 -0.72
CA GLN A 331 18.64 7.35 -0.14
C GLN A 331 18.27 8.78 -0.50
N ALA A 332 17.03 9.03 -0.90
CA ALA A 332 16.52 10.38 -1.17
C ALA A 332 15.24 10.65 -0.40
N ILE A 333 14.96 11.93 -0.12
CA ILE A 333 13.66 12.40 0.34
C ILE A 333 12.95 13.03 -0.87
N LEU A 334 11.66 12.73 -1.02
CA LEU A 334 10.79 13.45 -1.94
C LEU A 334 9.51 13.92 -1.25
N GLU A 335 8.89 14.92 -1.85
CA GLU A 335 7.54 15.37 -1.54
C GLU A 335 6.53 14.58 -2.38
N VAL A 336 5.68 13.81 -1.71
CA VAL A 336 4.65 13.00 -2.34
C VAL A 336 3.35 13.78 -2.35
N HIS A 337 2.81 13.99 -3.54
CA HIS A 337 1.49 14.58 -3.78
C HIS A 337 0.41 13.50 -3.95
N GLU A 338 -0.85 13.90 -3.96
CA GLU A 338 -2.01 13.01 -4.04
C GLU A 338 -2.01 12.11 -5.29
N ASP A 339 -1.53 12.60 -6.43
CA ASP A 339 -1.52 11.87 -7.70
C ASP A 339 -0.43 10.79 -7.75
N PHE A 340 0.68 10.97 -7.03
CA PHE A 340 1.78 10.00 -6.97
C PHE A 340 1.35 8.64 -6.40
N PHE A 341 0.40 8.59 -5.46
CA PHE A 341 -0.12 7.33 -4.92
C PHE A 341 -0.66 6.40 -6.01
N MET A 342 -1.14 6.98 -7.11
CA MET A 342 -1.76 6.29 -8.23
C MET A 342 -0.78 6.00 -9.37
N TYR A 343 0.49 6.39 -9.24
CA TYR A 343 1.51 6.13 -10.26
C TYR A 343 1.55 4.65 -10.67
N LYS A 344 1.55 4.40 -11.98
CA LYS A 344 1.67 3.05 -12.56
C LYS A 344 2.93 2.85 -13.37
N SER A 345 3.26 3.77 -14.27
CA SER A 345 4.40 3.66 -15.17
C SER A 345 4.71 4.99 -15.87
N GLY A 346 5.93 5.13 -16.41
CA GLY A 346 6.38 6.31 -17.15
C GLY A 346 7.20 7.26 -16.29
N ILE A 347 7.45 8.48 -16.74
CA ILE A 347 8.29 9.44 -16.00
C ILE A 347 7.38 10.39 -15.24
N TYR A 348 7.28 10.19 -13.93
CA TYR A 348 6.41 10.96 -13.06
C TYR A 348 6.83 12.44 -12.99
N ARG A 349 5.81 13.29 -13.04
CA ARG A 349 5.81 14.71 -12.69
C ARG A 349 4.46 15.03 -12.05
N HIS A 350 4.45 15.88 -11.03
CA HIS A 350 3.20 16.31 -10.43
C HIS A 350 2.33 17.03 -11.46
N THR A 351 1.05 16.68 -11.53
CA THR A 351 0.18 17.10 -12.63
C THR A 351 -0.64 18.34 -12.28
N PRO A 352 -0.79 19.32 -13.19
CA PRO A 352 -1.66 20.48 -12.97
C PRO A 352 -3.14 20.13 -12.76
N VAL A 353 -3.55 18.93 -13.18
CA VAL A 353 -4.91 18.42 -12.96
C VAL A 353 -5.14 18.11 -11.48
N ALA A 354 -4.15 17.54 -10.81
CA ALA A 354 -4.20 17.31 -9.37
C ALA A 354 -4.27 18.65 -8.62
N GLU A 355 -3.42 19.61 -9.02
CA GLU A 355 -3.46 20.99 -8.53
C GLU A 355 -4.83 21.67 -8.73
N GLY A 356 -5.63 21.24 -9.71
CA GLY A 356 -6.96 21.80 -9.98
C GLY A 356 -8.11 21.28 -9.10
N LYS A 357 -7.96 20.17 -8.36
CA LYS A 357 -9.09 19.49 -7.67
C LYS A 357 -9.58 20.16 -6.37
N GLY A 358 -8.98 21.30 -6.01
CA GLY A 358 -9.36 22.09 -4.85
C GLY A 358 -8.70 21.64 -3.53
N PRO A 359 -8.85 22.44 -2.46
CA PRO A 359 -8.01 22.34 -1.26
C PRO A 359 -8.25 21.08 -0.43
N LYS A 360 -9.34 20.33 -0.62
CA LYS A 360 -9.57 19.07 0.09
C LYS A 360 -8.80 17.88 -0.52
N HIS A 361 -8.48 17.97 -1.80
CA HIS A 361 -7.76 16.93 -2.55
C HIS A 361 -6.26 17.22 -2.69
N GLN A 362 -5.86 18.48 -2.51
CA GLN A 362 -4.45 18.89 -2.51
C GLN A 362 -3.83 18.58 -1.15
N ARG A 363 -3.07 17.50 -1.08
CA ARG A 363 -2.33 17.15 0.13
C ARG A 363 -1.02 16.51 -0.26
N HIS A 364 0.04 16.93 0.43
CA HIS A 364 1.37 16.38 0.25
C HIS A 364 1.99 16.00 1.59
N GLY A 365 3.00 15.15 1.53
CA GLY A 365 3.83 14.80 2.68
C GLY A 365 5.20 14.33 2.24
N THR A 366 6.11 14.16 3.19
CA THR A 366 7.49 13.78 2.90
C THR A 366 7.72 12.28 3.06
N HIS A 367 8.41 11.71 2.08
CA HIS A 367 8.67 10.30 1.95
C HIS A 367 10.13 10.05 1.60
N SER A 368 10.66 8.88 1.93
CA SER A 368 12.03 8.51 1.57
C SER A 368 12.07 7.23 0.76
N VAL A 369 12.96 7.23 -0.22
CA VAL A 369 13.09 6.18 -1.23
C VAL A 369 14.55 5.84 -1.45
N LYS A 370 14.79 4.71 -2.11
CA LYS A 370 16.13 4.27 -2.54
C LYS A 370 16.25 4.55 -4.04
N ILE A 371 17.11 5.47 -4.45
CA ILE A 371 17.45 5.65 -5.87
C ILE A 371 18.39 4.52 -6.28
N THR A 372 18.09 3.86 -7.40
CA THR A 372 18.83 2.68 -7.90
C THR A 372 19.37 2.85 -9.31
N GLY A 373 18.94 3.88 -10.04
CA GLY A 373 19.42 4.12 -11.39
C GLY A 373 19.02 5.46 -11.96
N TRP A 374 19.40 5.71 -13.20
CA TRP A 374 18.93 6.84 -14.00
C TRP A 374 18.87 6.46 -15.47
N GLY A 375 18.13 7.25 -16.24
CA GLY A 375 18.13 7.13 -17.68
C GLY A 375 17.67 8.38 -18.39
N GLU A 376 17.54 8.22 -19.70
CA GLU A 376 17.10 9.24 -20.65
C GLU A 376 16.21 8.56 -21.70
N GLU A 377 15.01 9.08 -21.91
CA GLU A 377 14.09 8.63 -22.96
C GLU A 377 13.95 9.75 -24.00
N GLN A 378 14.06 9.40 -25.29
CA GLN A 378 13.63 10.32 -26.34
C GLN A 378 12.12 10.27 -26.49
N LEU A 379 11.49 11.43 -26.38
CA LEU A 379 10.10 11.64 -26.66
C LEU A 379 9.87 11.75 -28.18
N PRO A 380 8.65 11.47 -28.68
CA PRO A 380 8.34 11.54 -30.12
C PRO A 380 8.56 12.92 -30.76
N ASP A 381 8.58 13.98 -29.95
CA ASP A 381 8.86 15.36 -30.38
C ASP A 381 10.36 15.69 -30.45
N GLY A 382 11.23 14.69 -30.21
CA GLY A 382 12.69 14.83 -30.22
C GLY A 382 13.27 15.35 -28.91
N GLN A 383 12.46 15.67 -27.91
CA GLN A 383 12.96 16.07 -26.59
C GLN A 383 13.50 14.87 -25.83
N THR A 384 14.52 15.08 -25.00
CA THR A 384 15.06 14.03 -24.12
C THR A 384 14.54 14.23 -22.70
N GLN A 385 13.75 13.28 -22.22
CA GLN A 385 13.24 13.24 -20.86
C GLN A 385 14.21 12.45 -19.98
N LYS A 386 14.85 13.13 -19.03
CA LYS A 386 15.73 12.51 -18.03
C LYS A 386 14.93 12.01 -16.84
N TYR A 387 15.31 10.87 -16.28
CA TYR A 387 14.69 10.32 -15.09
C TYR A 387 15.67 9.70 -14.10
N TRP A 388 15.27 9.65 -12.83
CA TRP A 388 15.79 8.76 -11.80
C TRP A 388 14.91 7.53 -11.72
N THR A 389 15.50 6.36 -11.50
CA THR A 389 14.79 5.14 -11.09
C THR A 389 14.93 4.99 -9.59
N ALA A 390 13.81 4.84 -8.88
CA ALA A 390 13.79 4.67 -7.44
C ALA A 390 12.89 3.51 -7.01
N ALA A 391 13.34 2.78 -6.00
CA ALA A 391 12.59 1.75 -5.29
C ALA A 391 11.78 2.40 -4.16
N ASN A 392 10.47 2.15 -4.17
CA ASN A 392 9.55 2.58 -3.13
C ASN A 392 9.50 1.56 -1.98
N SER A 393 8.69 1.85 -0.95
CA SER A 393 8.47 0.98 0.21
C SER A 393 7.00 0.56 0.35
N TRP A 394 6.27 0.43 -0.77
CA TRP A 394 4.85 0.05 -0.83
C TRP A 394 4.61 -1.31 -1.52
N GLY A 395 5.63 -2.16 -1.54
CA GLY A 395 5.59 -3.48 -2.14
C GLY A 395 5.71 -3.50 -3.67
N THR A 396 5.92 -4.70 -4.22
CA THR A 396 6.18 -4.91 -5.65
C THR A 396 4.93 -4.79 -6.53
N ALA A 397 3.73 -4.82 -5.93
CA ALA A 397 2.47 -4.66 -6.66
C ALA A 397 2.24 -3.20 -7.14
N TRP A 398 2.88 -2.23 -6.48
CA TRP A 398 2.75 -0.82 -6.79
C TRP A 398 3.73 -0.38 -7.89
N GLY A 399 3.30 0.50 -8.79
CA GLY A 399 4.14 1.07 -9.85
C GLY A 399 4.71 0.04 -10.82
N GLU A 400 5.99 0.20 -11.12
CA GLU A 400 6.80 -0.62 -12.04
C GLU A 400 7.53 -1.72 -11.26
N GLY A 401 6.78 -2.61 -10.61
CA GLY A 401 7.36 -3.69 -9.79
C GLY A 401 7.90 -3.18 -8.44
N GLY A 402 7.24 -2.22 -7.81
CA GLY A 402 7.68 -1.53 -6.60
C GLY A 402 8.63 -0.36 -6.86
N HIS A 403 8.98 -0.14 -8.13
CA HIS A 403 9.81 0.97 -8.58
C HIS A 403 8.96 2.05 -9.24
N PHE A 404 9.56 3.23 -9.37
CA PHE A 404 9.02 4.34 -10.15
C PHE A 404 10.14 5.11 -10.81
N ARG A 405 9.78 5.88 -11.83
CA ARG A 405 10.67 6.82 -12.49
C ARG A 405 10.14 8.24 -12.30
N ILE A 406 11.03 9.16 -11.94
CA ILE A 406 10.71 10.55 -11.65
C ILE A 406 11.65 11.47 -12.43
N ALA A 407 11.16 12.63 -12.86
CA ALA A 407 11.95 13.57 -13.65
C ALA A 407 13.25 13.99 -12.93
N ARG A 408 14.36 13.89 -13.67
CA ARG A 408 15.73 14.21 -13.21
C ARG A 408 16.22 15.55 -13.78
N GLY A 409 17.04 16.26 -13.01
CA GLY A 409 17.71 17.51 -13.38
C GLY A 409 16.83 18.76 -13.21
N VAL A 410 15.65 18.59 -12.61
CA VAL A 410 14.68 19.68 -12.35
C VAL A 410 14.24 19.71 -10.89
N ASN A 411 14.85 18.88 -10.03
CA ASN A 411 14.47 18.70 -8.63
C ASN A 411 12.95 18.46 -8.43
N GLU A 412 12.35 17.63 -9.29
CA GLU A 412 10.93 17.28 -9.23
C GLU A 412 10.60 16.73 -7.83
N CYS A 413 9.57 17.29 -7.20
CA CYS A 413 9.16 16.91 -5.85
C CYS A 413 10.31 16.92 -4.82
N GLU A 414 11.25 17.86 -4.95
CA GLU A 414 12.42 18.00 -4.06
C GLU A 414 13.37 16.77 -4.02
N VAL A 415 13.25 15.81 -4.96
CA VAL A 415 13.96 14.52 -4.90
C VAL A 415 15.50 14.62 -4.92
N GLU A 416 16.04 15.73 -5.42
CA GLU A 416 17.48 15.99 -5.52
C GLU A 416 17.98 16.88 -4.36
N THR A 417 17.07 17.35 -3.49
CA THR A 417 17.39 18.32 -2.41
C THR A 417 18.17 17.69 -1.27
N PHE A 418 17.79 16.48 -0.87
CA PHE A 418 18.41 15.77 0.24
C PHE A 418 18.64 14.31 -0.12
N VAL A 419 19.87 14.02 -0.54
CA VAL A 419 20.33 12.69 -0.95
C VAL A 419 21.46 12.25 -0.05
N VAL A 420 21.33 11.04 0.50
CA VAL A 420 22.29 10.42 1.39
C VAL A 420 22.97 9.22 0.74
N GLY A 421 24.27 9.36 0.50
CA GLY A 421 25.18 8.26 0.18
C GLY A 421 25.85 7.73 1.46
N VAL A 422 26.26 6.46 1.47
CA VAL A 422 26.80 5.82 2.67
C VAL A 422 27.99 4.92 2.40
N TRP A 423 29.11 5.17 3.07
CA TRP A 423 30.29 4.32 2.91
C TRP A 423 30.36 3.28 4.02
N GLY A 424 30.33 2.00 3.63
CA GLY A 424 30.56 0.89 4.54
C GLY A 424 32.05 0.63 4.69
N ARG A 425 32.60 0.79 5.91
CA ARG A 425 33.93 0.25 6.22
C ARG A 425 33.80 -1.24 6.54
N VAL A 426 34.05 -2.11 5.56
CA VAL A 426 34.25 -3.55 5.79
C VAL A 426 35.68 -3.73 6.29
N SER A 427 35.85 -4.24 7.51
CA SER A 427 37.19 -4.52 8.05
C SER A 427 37.64 -5.92 7.63
N THR A 428 38.95 -6.16 7.59
CA THR A 428 39.51 -7.49 7.27
C THR A 428 39.09 -8.58 8.27
N GLU A 429 38.69 -8.20 9.48
CA GLU A 429 38.16 -9.11 10.51
C GLU A 429 36.78 -9.67 10.10
N ASP A 430 35.94 -8.85 9.46
CA ASP A 430 34.59 -9.24 9.02
C ASP A 430 34.60 -10.28 7.87
N MET A 431 35.72 -10.42 7.15
CA MET A 431 35.89 -11.37 6.04
C MET A 431 36.29 -12.79 6.47
N THR A 432 36.54 -13.04 7.76
CA THR A 432 37.16 -14.30 8.23
C THR A 432 36.19 -15.35 8.79
N HIS A 433 34.90 -15.04 8.93
CA HIS A 433 33.92 -16.03 9.38
C HIS A 433 33.26 -16.72 8.18
N LYS A 434 33.91 -17.81 7.73
CA LYS A 434 33.38 -18.80 6.78
C LYS A 434 32.34 -19.72 7.41
#